data_AF-A0A7R9NIR5-F1
#
_entry.id   AF-A0A7R9NIR5-F1
#
_cell.length_a   1.000
_cell.length_b   1.000
_cell.length_c   1.000
_cell.angle_alpha   90.00
_cell.angle_beta   90.00
_cell.angle_gamma   90.00
#
_symmetry.space_group_name_H-M   'P 1'
#
loop_
_entity.id
_entity.type
_entity.pdbx_description
1 polymer ?
#
loop_
_entity_poly.entity_id
_entity_poly.type
_entity_poly.pdbx_seq_one_letter_code
_entity_poly.pdbx_strand_id
1 'polypeptide(L)'
;WVFISLKMCTKVLVGDEMKNGLSYELEDYIYEMESRELIGVPSPGIDSNDPYAMLAQKEKDLILAAELGKALLEKNADLSRQNERLAEDFSQKLEVLEQDKYCLRRKLESLEDDYEARLSEIQTDAESFQKRLQQQEEIYKMLEREKSEIITELTEQNQRLTKQIQESMKQEEILNSQIQSLRTQCLVRRSNIDDHDSHVELIKKEVTILSERKLELEERIYDLMKDREKLTANLDASNDKIALLEKQGKEQESQLRSTEREADELRAVNMTLSDRLEVLSRHSSPSVGNTSLLNEMEMSDDKESMNMSQPISQRSFQDYSDEIEEDVEFEEIKSVPFNAEEEVLQLKCEILDVFNQIRTMIEMVRHERNGSLTSLETLSSDEVTTQQIKVGVLTQVLNELRLLLHDLLRREAHNGNSETLDLEVQLHKSKEHCDKLTRDLQQNQEELKRTQELVRDLQGKLTVTEVKLYTVEEERETLKKDLAGTHLAKDEIVKRAWEVRDQAVGRKNNCEIELARTRIDVVQINSQLMEAIQQKVELSQQLDQWQMDMQQLLETQMQKKLTNLEYREKQKKAAESATPTTNKRRSRLFNLLNR
;
A
#
# COMPACT_ATOMS: atom_id res chain seq x y z
N TRP A 1 -64.45 -42.05 -47.81
CA TRP A 1 -65.08 -43.07 -46.94
C TRP A 1 -66.58 -42.87 -46.81
N VAL A 2 -67.11 -41.91 -46.04
CA VAL A 2 -68.57 -41.73 -45.80
C VAL A 2 -69.44 -41.85 -47.07
N PHE A 3 -69.06 -41.15 -48.15
CA PHE A 3 -69.79 -41.16 -49.44
C PHE A 3 -69.83 -42.51 -50.17
N ILE A 4 -68.95 -43.46 -49.81
CA ILE A 4 -68.92 -44.83 -50.34
C ILE A 4 -69.84 -45.73 -49.51
N SER A 5 -69.80 -45.60 -48.18
CA SER A 5 -70.69 -46.33 -47.27
C SER A 5 -72.16 -46.04 -47.54
N LEU A 6 -72.52 -44.77 -47.74
CA LEU A 6 -73.89 -44.37 -48.08
C LEU A 6 -74.39 -45.06 -49.37
N LYS A 7 -73.52 -45.16 -50.38
CA LYS A 7 -73.83 -45.70 -51.72
C LYS A 7 -73.82 -47.23 -51.77
N MET A 8 -73.21 -47.90 -50.79
CA MET A 8 -73.37 -49.34 -50.54
C MET A 8 -74.68 -49.63 -49.80
N CYS A 9 -74.97 -48.91 -48.72
CA CYS A 9 -76.12 -49.20 -47.84
C CYS A 9 -77.46 -49.08 -48.60
N THR A 10 -77.63 -48.03 -49.42
CA THR A 10 -78.81 -47.84 -50.27
C THR A 10 -79.00 -48.92 -51.34
N LYS A 11 -77.98 -49.75 -51.63
CA LYS A 11 -78.03 -50.79 -52.67
C LYS A 11 -78.38 -52.18 -52.13
N VAL A 12 -78.36 -52.36 -50.80
CA VAL A 12 -78.66 -53.64 -50.14
C VAL A 12 -80.11 -53.69 -49.62
N LEU A 13 -80.61 -52.59 -49.05
CA LEU A 13 -81.90 -52.55 -48.33
C LEU A 13 -83.17 -52.51 -49.20
N VAL A 14 -83.07 -52.54 -50.53
CA VAL A 14 -84.21 -52.37 -51.46
C VAL A 14 -84.34 -53.54 -52.46
N GLY A 15 -83.51 -54.58 -52.33
CA GLY A 15 -83.39 -55.65 -53.32
C GLY A 15 -84.44 -56.77 -53.21
N ASP A 16 -84.32 -57.58 -52.15
CA ASP A 16 -84.56 -59.02 -52.29
C ASP A 16 -85.70 -59.60 -51.40
N GLU A 17 -86.05 -58.99 -50.27
CA GLU A 17 -86.94 -59.66 -49.29
C GLU A 17 -88.45 -59.59 -49.62
N MET A 18 -88.92 -58.57 -50.35
CA MET A 18 -90.37 -58.39 -50.60
C MET A 18 -90.92 -59.06 -51.87
N LYS A 19 -90.06 -59.61 -52.74
CA LYS A 19 -90.50 -60.15 -54.04
C LYS A 19 -90.94 -61.62 -53.97
N ASN A 20 -90.26 -62.43 -53.17
CA ASN A 20 -90.35 -63.90 -53.31
C ASN A 20 -91.58 -64.54 -52.63
N GLY A 21 -92.30 -63.81 -51.76
CA GLY A 21 -93.50 -64.32 -51.07
C GLY A 21 -94.77 -64.25 -51.90
N LEU A 22 -95.14 -63.06 -52.39
CA LEU A 22 -96.39 -62.79 -53.12
C LEU A 22 -96.23 -62.74 -54.65
N SER A 23 -95.16 -63.32 -55.19
CA SER A 23 -95.09 -63.63 -56.62
C SER A 23 -95.95 -64.88 -56.89
N TYR A 24 -95.66 -65.96 -56.15
CA TYR A 24 -96.37 -67.24 -56.21
C TYR A 24 -97.90 -67.12 -56.15
N GLU A 25 -98.49 -66.38 -55.20
CA GLU A 25 -99.96 -66.29 -55.09
C GLU A 25 -100.63 -65.59 -56.29
N LEU A 26 -99.94 -64.63 -56.92
CA LEU A 26 -100.42 -63.95 -58.13
C LEU A 26 -100.15 -64.79 -59.38
N GLU A 27 -99.01 -65.47 -59.44
CA GLU A 27 -98.63 -66.35 -60.55
C GLU A 27 -99.50 -67.63 -60.59
N ASP A 28 -99.82 -68.24 -59.44
CA ASP A 28 -100.75 -69.37 -59.35
C ASP A 28 -102.19 -68.97 -59.77
N TYR A 29 -102.65 -67.77 -59.40
CA TYR A 29 -103.99 -67.29 -59.79
C TYR A 29 -104.07 -66.91 -61.27
N ILE A 30 -103.01 -66.30 -61.83
CA ILE A 30 -102.88 -66.09 -63.28
C ILE A 30 -102.82 -67.45 -63.99
N TYR A 31 -102.10 -68.43 -63.46
CA TYR A 31 -102.05 -69.78 -64.02
C TYR A 31 -103.40 -70.51 -63.94
N GLU A 32 -104.21 -70.32 -62.88
CA GLU A 32 -105.58 -70.85 -62.83
C GLU A 32 -106.52 -70.17 -63.85
N MET A 33 -106.34 -68.87 -64.10
CA MET A 33 -107.04 -68.13 -65.16
C MET A 33 -106.64 -68.63 -66.56
N GLU A 34 -105.34 -68.65 -66.88
CA GLU A 34 -104.82 -69.08 -68.18
C GLU A 34 -105.13 -70.55 -68.46
N SER A 35 -105.05 -71.44 -67.46
CA SER A 35 -105.40 -72.86 -67.64
C SER A 35 -106.90 -73.10 -67.84
N ARG A 36 -107.79 -72.21 -67.36
CA ARG A 36 -109.21 -72.22 -67.74
C ARG A 36 -109.45 -71.74 -69.17
N GLU A 37 -108.63 -70.82 -69.68
CA GLU A 37 -108.73 -70.31 -71.06
C GLU A 37 -108.09 -71.24 -72.10
N LEU A 38 -107.01 -71.96 -71.73
CA LEU A 38 -106.33 -72.95 -72.55
C LEU A 38 -107.07 -74.30 -72.66
N ILE A 39 -107.89 -74.68 -71.66
CA ILE A 39 -108.72 -75.89 -71.72
C ILE A 39 -110.03 -75.59 -72.47
N GLY A 40 -109.90 -75.31 -73.77
CA GLY A 40 -111.00 -75.20 -74.74
C GLY A 40 -111.66 -76.55 -75.06
N VAL A 41 -111.96 -77.37 -74.05
CA VAL A 41 -112.59 -78.69 -74.18
C VAL A 41 -114.06 -78.59 -73.77
N PRO A 42 -115.02 -78.91 -74.64
CA PRO A 42 -116.44 -78.83 -74.29
C PRO A 42 -116.79 -79.90 -73.24
N SER A 43 -117.44 -79.48 -72.17
CA SER A 43 -118.10 -80.40 -71.24
C SER A 43 -119.16 -81.22 -72.00
N PRO A 44 -119.26 -82.55 -71.81
CA PRO A 44 -120.25 -83.39 -72.48
C PRO A 44 -121.64 -83.19 -71.85
N GLY A 45 -122.23 -82.01 -72.09
CA GLY A 45 -123.45 -81.51 -71.47
C GLY A 45 -124.01 -80.27 -72.19
N ILE A 46 -124.42 -80.46 -73.45
CA ILE A 46 -125.41 -79.60 -74.13
C ILE A 46 -126.71 -79.75 -73.30
N ASP A 47 -127.38 -78.70 -72.83
CA ASP A 47 -127.92 -77.57 -73.60
C ASP A 47 -127.03 -76.33 -73.79
N SER A 48 -126.73 -76.04 -75.06
CA SER A 48 -125.95 -74.90 -75.53
C SER A 48 -126.75 -73.58 -75.58
N ASN A 49 -127.74 -73.40 -74.69
CA ASN A 49 -128.67 -72.27 -74.73
C ASN A 49 -129.31 -71.90 -73.38
N ASP A 50 -128.72 -72.33 -72.25
CA ASP A 50 -129.15 -71.83 -70.94
C ASP A 50 -128.46 -70.50 -70.60
N PRO A 51 -129.17 -69.35 -70.61
CA PRO A 51 -128.59 -68.07 -70.21
C PRO A 51 -128.24 -68.03 -68.71
N TYR A 52 -128.86 -68.87 -67.86
CA TYR A 52 -128.54 -68.89 -66.42
C TYR A 52 -127.17 -69.49 -66.15
N ALA A 53 -126.77 -70.56 -66.84
CA ALA A 53 -125.41 -71.11 -66.75
C ALA A 53 -124.32 -70.11 -67.20
N MET A 54 -124.54 -69.40 -68.31
CA MET A 54 -123.60 -68.36 -68.78
C MET A 54 -123.56 -67.14 -67.86
N LEU A 55 -124.72 -66.71 -67.34
CA LEU A 55 -124.80 -65.62 -66.36
C LEU A 55 -124.05 -65.99 -65.07
N ALA A 56 -124.30 -67.18 -64.52
CA ALA A 56 -123.63 -67.67 -63.31
C ALA A 56 -122.11 -67.83 -63.48
N GLN A 57 -121.60 -68.07 -64.69
CA GLN A 57 -120.16 -67.99 -64.95
C GLN A 57 -119.68 -66.54 -64.98
N LYS A 58 -120.38 -65.63 -65.65
CA LYS A 58 -119.99 -64.20 -65.69
C LYS A 58 -120.12 -63.50 -64.35
N GLU A 59 -121.03 -63.92 -63.48
CA GLU A 59 -121.12 -63.51 -62.08
C GLU A 59 -119.90 -63.96 -61.28
N LYS A 60 -119.44 -65.22 -61.45
CA LYS A 60 -118.18 -65.68 -60.85
C LYS A 60 -116.98 -64.88 -61.38
N ASP A 61 -116.88 -64.68 -62.68
CA ASP A 61 -115.78 -63.91 -63.29
C ASP A 61 -115.75 -62.46 -62.74
N LEU A 62 -116.92 -61.84 -62.53
CA LEU A 62 -117.07 -60.52 -61.91
C LEU A 62 -116.67 -60.50 -60.44
N ILE A 63 -117.05 -61.51 -59.66
CA ILE A 63 -116.65 -61.66 -58.24
C ILE A 63 -115.13 -61.83 -58.16
N LEU A 64 -114.54 -62.74 -58.95
CA LEU A 64 -113.11 -63.00 -59.01
C LEU A 64 -112.31 -61.75 -59.44
N ALA A 65 -112.80 -61.00 -60.43
CA ALA A 65 -112.19 -59.73 -60.82
C ALA A 65 -112.29 -58.64 -59.72
N ALA A 66 -113.38 -58.63 -58.95
CA ALA A 66 -113.53 -57.73 -57.80
C ALA A 66 -112.64 -58.15 -56.61
N GLU A 67 -112.44 -59.44 -56.38
CA GLU A 67 -111.52 -59.99 -55.38
C GLU A 67 -110.05 -59.70 -55.73
N LEU A 68 -109.65 -59.90 -56.99
CA LEU A 68 -108.33 -59.50 -57.49
C LEU A 68 -108.14 -57.98 -57.41
N GLY A 69 -109.15 -57.19 -57.78
CA GLY A 69 -109.15 -55.74 -57.63
C GLY A 69 -109.00 -55.29 -56.19
N LYS A 70 -109.68 -55.97 -55.25
CA LYS A 70 -109.53 -55.75 -53.80
C LYS A 70 -108.12 -56.09 -53.33
N ALA A 71 -107.58 -57.25 -53.70
CA ALA A 71 -106.21 -57.66 -53.33
C ALA A 71 -105.14 -56.69 -53.86
N LEU A 72 -105.32 -56.18 -55.08
CA LEU A 72 -104.45 -55.14 -55.66
C LEU A 72 -104.59 -53.79 -54.93
N LEU A 73 -105.79 -53.39 -54.53
CA LEU A 73 -106.01 -52.18 -53.71
C LEU A 73 -105.42 -52.32 -52.30
N GLU A 74 -105.53 -53.50 -51.68
CA GLU A 74 -104.97 -53.82 -50.37
C GLU A 74 -103.43 -53.80 -50.42
N LYS A 75 -102.83 -54.45 -51.43
CA LYS A 75 -101.38 -54.40 -51.70
C LYS A 75 -100.88 -52.98 -52.00
N ASN A 76 -101.67 -52.16 -52.70
CA ASN A 76 -101.34 -50.75 -52.95
C ASN A 76 -101.46 -49.89 -51.68
N ALA A 77 -102.45 -50.15 -50.83
CA ALA A 77 -102.57 -49.50 -49.52
C ALA A 77 -101.41 -49.87 -48.58
N ASP A 78 -100.94 -51.12 -48.59
CA ASP A 78 -99.77 -51.53 -47.81
C ASP A 78 -98.45 -50.99 -48.37
N LEU A 79 -98.27 -50.94 -49.70
CA LEU A 79 -97.15 -50.21 -50.31
C LEU A 79 -97.19 -48.72 -49.96
N SER A 80 -98.37 -48.11 -49.89
CA SER A 80 -98.53 -46.71 -49.46
C SER A 80 -98.14 -46.53 -47.99
N ARG A 81 -98.60 -47.40 -47.08
CA ARG A 81 -98.19 -47.42 -45.66
C ARG A 81 -96.69 -47.66 -45.48
N GLN A 82 -96.06 -48.48 -46.32
CA GLN A 82 -94.61 -48.69 -46.30
C GLN A 82 -93.85 -47.45 -46.77
N ASN A 83 -94.30 -46.79 -47.84
CA ASN A 83 -93.72 -45.53 -48.30
C ASN A 83 -93.88 -44.39 -47.29
N GLU A 84 -95.03 -44.32 -46.60
CA GLU A 84 -95.29 -43.37 -45.52
C GLU A 84 -94.32 -43.58 -44.35
N ARG A 85 -94.21 -44.81 -43.83
CA ARG A 85 -93.22 -45.16 -42.79
C ARG A 85 -91.79 -44.86 -43.22
N LEU A 86 -91.42 -45.16 -44.47
CA LEU A 86 -90.08 -44.82 -45.00
C LEU A 86 -89.86 -43.30 -45.05
N ALA A 87 -90.87 -42.50 -45.37
CA ALA A 87 -90.79 -41.05 -45.35
C ALA A 87 -90.62 -40.50 -43.91
N GLU A 88 -91.34 -41.04 -42.93
CA GLU A 88 -91.15 -40.75 -41.50
C GLU A 88 -89.73 -41.14 -41.03
N ASP A 89 -89.26 -42.31 -41.44
CA ASP A 89 -87.92 -42.81 -41.16
C ASP A 89 -86.83 -41.91 -41.75
N PHE A 90 -87.08 -41.30 -42.91
CA PHE A 90 -86.18 -40.34 -43.55
C PHE A 90 -86.28 -38.94 -42.94
N SER A 91 -87.46 -38.46 -42.53
CA SER A 91 -87.59 -37.16 -41.85
C SER A 91 -86.91 -37.17 -40.48
N GLN A 92 -87.10 -38.22 -39.68
CA GLN A 92 -86.41 -38.39 -38.39
C GLN A 92 -84.88 -38.41 -38.56
N LYS A 93 -84.37 -39.09 -39.60
CA LYS A 93 -82.92 -39.12 -39.89
C LYS A 93 -82.40 -37.77 -40.37
N LEU A 94 -83.19 -36.99 -41.10
CA LEU A 94 -82.85 -35.62 -41.46
C LEU A 94 -82.82 -34.70 -40.23
N GLU A 95 -83.83 -34.77 -39.36
CA GLU A 95 -83.88 -33.99 -38.11
C GLU A 95 -82.67 -34.26 -37.20
N VAL A 96 -82.28 -35.52 -37.01
CA VAL A 96 -81.08 -35.89 -36.25
C VAL A 96 -79.81 -35.33 -36.90
N LEU A 97 -79.67 -35.46 -38.22
CA LEU A 97 -78.51 -34.90 -38.95
C LEU A 97 -78.45 -33.36 -38.90
N GLU A 98 -79.60 -32.68 -38.85
CA GLU A 98 -79.66 -31.24 -38.64
C GLU A 98 -79.30 -30.86 -37.20
N GLN A 99 -79.81 -31.56 -36.20
CA GLN A 99 -79.45 -31.37 -34.79
C GLN A 99 -77.94 -31.59 -34.56
N ASP A 100 -77.36 -32.65 -35.11
CA ASP A 100 -75.92 -32.92 -35.06
C ASP A 100 -75.12 -31.81 -35.76
N LYS A 101 -75.56 -31.34 -36.94
CA LYS A 101 -74.96 -30.22 -37.68
C LYS A 101 -74.98 -28.91 -36.87
N TYR A 102 -76.07 -28.58 -36.19
CA TYR A 102 -76.13 -27.41 -35.29
C TYR A 102 -75.26 -27.60 -34.04
N CYS A 103 -75.25 -28.81 -33.46
CA CYS A 103 -74.42 -29.17 -32.29
C CYS A 103 -72.92 -29.10 -32.61
N LEU A 104 -72.50 -29.60 -33.78
CA LEU A 104 -71.12 -29.54 -34.27
C LEU A 104 -70.68 -28.11 -34.61
N ARG A 105 -71.55 -27.29 -35.20
CA ARG A 105 -71.28 -25.86 -35.42
C ARG A 105 -71.01 -25.14 -34.12
N ARG A 106 -71.90 -25.24 -33.13
CA ARG A 106 -71.70 -24.59 -31.82
C ARG A 106 -70.47 -25.11 -31.06
N LYS A 107 -70.09 -26.38 -31.26
CA LYS A 107 -68.83 -26.93 -30.71
C LYS A 107 -67.59 -26.38 -31.43
N LEU A 108 -67.68 -26.10 -32.73
CA LEU A 108 -66.62 -25.50 -33.52
C LEU A 108 -66.47 -24.01 -33.16
N GLU A 109 -67.56 -23.25 -33.16
CA GLU A 109 -67.65 -21.86 -32.70
C GLU A 109 -67.05 -21.73 -31.28
N SER A 110 -67.48 -22.57 -30.34
CA SER A 110 -66.96 -22.53 -28.96
C SER A 110 -65.49 -22.96 -28.84
N LEU A 111 -64.91 -23.66 -29.83
CA LEU A 111 -63.49 -23.96 -29.86
C LEU A 111 -62.70 -22.82 -30.52
N GLU A 112 -63.29 -22.14 -31.51
CA GLU A 112 -62.72 -20.94 -32.12
C GLU A 112 -62.63 -19.81 -31.08
N ASP A 113 -63.69 -19.56 -30.28
CA ASP A 113 -63.68 -18.65 -29.13
C ASP A 113 -62.53 -18.98 -28.14
N ASP A 114 -62.38 -20.27 -27.81
CA ASP A 114 -61.35 -20.80 -26.90
C ASP A 114 -59.92 -20.60 -27.45
N TYR A 115 -59.76 -20.64 -28.77
CA TYR A 115 -58.49 -20.38 -29.44
C TYR A 115 -58.20 -18.88 -29.58
N GLU A 116 -59.21 -18.05 -29.90
CA GLU A 116 -59.07 -16.59 -29.94
C GLU A 116 -58.72 -16.01 -28.56
N ALA A 117 -59.35 -16.52 -27.49
CA ALA A 117 -59.00 -16.18 -26.11
C ALA A 117 -57.52 -16.46 -25.82
N ARG A 118 -57.05 -17.69 -26.08
CA ARG A 118 -55.63 -18.08 -25.85
C ARG A 118 -54.66 -17.30 -26.75
N LEU A 119 -55.05 -16.96 -27.98
CA LEU A 119 -54.26 -16.10 -28.86
C LEU A 119 -54.14 -14.69 -28.28
N SER A 120 -55.22 -14.12 -27.73
CA SER A 120 -55.20 -12.81 -27.08
C SER A 120 -54.35 -12.80 -25.81
N GLU A 121 -54.42 -13.85 -24.98
CA GLU A 121 -53.55 -14.04 -23.81
C GLU A 121 -52.07 -14.02 -24.24
N ILE A 122 -51.69 -14.88 -25.18
CA ILE A 122 -50.32 -14.98 -25.71
C ILE A 122 -49.84 -13.67 -26.35
N GLN A 123 -50.73 -12.92 -27.01
CA GLN A 123 -50.43 -11.59 -27.55
C GLN A 123 -50.13 -10.58 -26.43
N THR A 124 -50.98 -10.51 -25.39
CA THR A 124 -50.75 -9.61 -24.24
C THR A 124 -49.48 -9.98 -23.46
N ASP A 125 -49.19 -11.26 -23.30
CA ASP A 125 -47.95 -11.74 -22.70
C ASP A 125 -46.73 -11.32 -23.53
N ALA A 126 -46.76 -11.55 -24.85
CA ALA A 126 -45.69 -11.16 -25.77
C ALA A 126 -45.44 -9.64 -25.75
N GLU A 127 -46.50 -8.82 -25.76
CA GLU A 127 -46.38 -7.38 -25.55
C GLU A 127 -45.77 -7.04 -24.18
N SER A 128 -46.14 -7.75 -23.11
CA SER A 128 -45.59 -7.51 -21.78
C SER A 128 -44.09 -7.84 -21.72
N PHE A 129 -43.65 -8.91 -22.37
CA PHE A 129 -42.24 -9.28 -22.48
C PHE A 129 -41.46 -8.29 -23.36
N GLN A 130 -42.04 -7.81 -24.46
CA GLN A 130 -41.43 -6.77 -25.30
C GLN A 130 -41.26 -5.45 -24.52
N LYS A 131 -42.28 -5.01 -23.78
CA LYS A 131 -42.21 -3.80 -22.93
C LYS A 131 -41.17 -3.95 -21.81
N ARG A 132 -41.11 -5.11 -21.15
CA ARG A 132 -40.06 -5.42 -20.14
C ARG A 132 -38.66 -5.43 -20.76
N LEU A 133 -38.49 -5.99 -21.96
CA LEU A 133 -37.20 -6.01 -22.66
C LEU A 133 -36.74 -4.59 -23.02
N GLN A 134 -37.63 -3.75 -23.56
CA GLN A 134 -37.34 -2.34 -23.85
C GLN A 134 -36.93 -1.57 -22.60
N GLN A 135 -37.63 -1.74 -21.47
CA GLN A 135 -37.25 -1.15 -20.19
C GLN A 135 -35.87 -1.61 -19.69
N GLN A 136 -35.55 -2.91 -19.82
CA GLN A 136 -34.23 -3.44 -19.45
C GLN A 136 -33.12 -2.91 -20.37
N GLU A 137 -33.39 -2.77 -21.67
CA GLU A 137 -32.46 -2.11 -22.60
C GLU A 137 -32.23 -0.64 -22.27
N GLU A 138 -33.27 0.11 -21.89
CA GLU A 138 -33.16 1.51 -21.48
C GLU A 138 -32.37 1.66 -20.18
N ILE A 139 -32.65 0.82 -19.17
CA ILE A 139 -31.88 0.75 -17.92
C ILE A 139 -30.41 0.39 -18.21
N TYR A 140 -30.14 -0.57 -19.09
CA TYR A 140 -28.77 -0.91 -19.48
C TYR A 140 -28.07 0.28 -20.14
N LYS A 141 -28.72 0.96 -21.09
CA LYS A 141 -28.18 2.15 -21.77
C LYS A 141 -27.97 3.33 -20.83
N MET A 142 -28.74 3.45 -19.74
CA MET A 142 -28.48 4.43 -18.68
C MET A 142 -27.27 4.04 -17.82
N LEU A 143 -27.23 2.82 -17.31
CA LEU A 143 -26.10 2.29 -16.53
C LEU A 143 -24.78 2.30 -17.32
N GLU A 144 -24.82 2.16 -18.64
CA GLU A 144 -23.66 2.25 -19.52
C GLU A 144 -23.17 3.70 -19.69
N ARG A 145 -24.08 4.69 -19.74
CA ARG A 145 -23.71 6.12 -19.69
C ARG A 145 -23.11 6.48 -18.35
N GLU A 146 -23.77 6.15 -17.24
CA GLU A 146 -23.28 6.39 -15.87
C GLU A 146 -21.88 5.78 -15.65
N LYS A 147 -21.65 4.55 -16.13
CA LYS A 147 -20.30 3.94 -16.13
C LYS A 147 -19.31 4.72 -16.99
N SER A 148 -19.70 5.17 -18.17
CA SER A 148 -18.82 5.98 -19.03
C SER A 148 -18.47 7.33 -18.39
N GLU A 149 -19.42 7.96 -17.71
CA GLU A 149 -19.24 9.21 -16.97
C GLU A 149 -18.26 9.01 -15.79
N ILE A 150 -18.50 8.01 -14.94
CA ILE A 150 -17.57 7.63 -13.85
C ILE A 150 -16.17 7.30 -14.38
N ILE A 151 -16.06 6.60 -15.51
CA ILE A 151 -14.77 6.34 -16.16
C ILE A 151 -14.11 7.65 -16.61
N THR A 152 -14.85 8.58 -17.23
CA THR A 152 -14.28 9.88 -17.61
C THR A 152 -13.81 10.68 -16.40
N GLU A 153 -14.60 10.77 -15.33
CA GLU A 153 -14.20 11.45 -14.09
C GLU A 153 -12.94 10.84 -13.48
N LEU A 154 -12.87 9.50 -13.37
CA LEU A 154 -11.69 8.81 -12.84
C LEU A 154 -10.46 9.02 -13.75
N THR A 155 -10.61 9.01 -15.08
CA THR A 155 -9.47 9.31 -15.98
C THR A 155 -9.02 10.77 -15.87
N GLU A 156 -9.94 11.72 -15.71
CA GLU A 156 -9.60 13.12 -15.46
C GLU A 156 -8.89 13.32 -14.12
N GLN A 157 -9.38 12.71 -13.04
CA GLN A 157 -8.73 12.77 -11.72
C GLN A 157 -7.31 12.19 -11.78
N ASN A 158 -7.12 11.03 -12.42
CA ASN A 158 -5.79 10.44 -12.63
C ASN A 158 -4.88 11.34 -13.49
N GLN A 159 -5.40 12.00 -14.53
CA GLN A 159 -4.63 12.96 -15.33
C GLN A 159 -4.25 14.22 -14.53
N ARG A 160 -5.14 14.74 -13.68
CA ARG A 160 -4.88 15.90 -12.80
C ARG A 160 -3.79 15.56 -11.77
N LEU A 161 -3.89 14.39 -11.11
CA LEU A 161 -2.86 13.90 -10.19
C LEU A 161 -1.52 13.66 -10.90
N THR A 162 -1.54 13.08 -12.11
CA THR A 162 -0.32 12.89 -12.92
C THR A 162 0.35 14.22 -13.27
N LYS A 163 -0.42 15.26 -13.62
CA LYS A 163 0.12 16.62 -13.85
C LYS A 163 0.72 17.21 -12.58
N GLN A 164 0.04 17.10 -11.43
CA GLN A 164 0.56 17.58 -10.15
C GLN A 164 1.87 16.87 -9.74
N ILE A 165 1.98 15.56 -10.00
CA ILE A 165 3.22 14.80 -9.79
C ILE A 165 4.32 15.31 -10.74
N GLN A 166 4.02 15.51 -12.03
CA GLN A 166 5.01 16.07 -12.98
C GLN A 166 5.45 17.50 -12.64
N GLU A 167 4.56 18.32 -12.07
CA GLU A 167 4.89 19.66 -11.57
C GLU A 167 5.77 19.59 -10.31
N SER A 168 5.47 18.67 -9.39
CA SER A 168 6.31 18.39 -8.21
C SER A 168 7.70 17.86 -8.61
N MET A 169 7.79 16.96 -9.59
CA MET A 169 9.06 16.46 -10.11
C MET A 169 9.91 17.59 -10.72
N LYS A 170 9.32 18.49 -11.51
CA LYS A 170 10.03 19.67 -12.05
C LYS A 170 10.52 20.61 -10.96
N GLN A 171 9.72 20.80 -9.89
CA GLN A 171 10.16 21.58 -8.73
C GLN A 171 11.32 20.89 -8.00
N GLU A 172 11.29 19.56 -7.88
CA GLU A 172 12.38 18.76 -7.32
C GLU A 172 13.65 18.81 -8.18
N GLU A 173 13.54 18.75 -9.51
CA GLU A 173 14.66 18.94 -10.45
C GLU A 173 15.30 20.33 -10.29
N ILE A 174 14.48 21.38 -10.19
CA ILE A 174 14.95 22.75 -9.96
C ILE A 174 15.68 22.84 -8.60
N LEU A 175 15.09 22.33 -7.52
CA LEU A 175 15.71 22.33 -6.20
C LEU A 175 17.01 21.49 -6.16
N ASN A 176 17.03 20.33 -6.82
CA ASN A 176 18.24 19.52 -6.96
C ASN A 176 19.34 20.27 -7.74
N SER A 177 19.00 21.01 -8.80
CA SER A 177 19.97 21.84 -9.53
C SER A 177 20.54 22.98 -8.66
N GLN A 178 19.71 23.59 -7.80
CA GLN A 178 20.15 24.60 -6.83
C GLN A 178 21.04 23.98 -5.76
N ILE A 179 20.70 22.80 -5.24
CA ILE A 179 21.52 22.05 -4.27
C ILE A 179 22.88 21.66 -4.91
N GLN A 180 22.91 21.25 -6.18
CA GLN A 180 24.16 20.99 -6.89
C GLN A 180 25.00 22.27 -7.05
N SER A 181 24.40 23.40 -7.41
CA SER A 181 25.07 24.71 -7.51
C SER A 181 25.63 25.20 -6.17
N LEU A 182 24.89 25.00 -5.07
CA LEU A 182 25.36 25.30 -3.72
C LEU A 182 26.48 24.34 -3.28
N ARG A 183 26.39 23.06 -3.62
CA ARG A 183 27.46 22.07 -3.35
C ARG A 183 28.74 22.42 -4.11
N THR A 184 28.68 22.78 -5.40
CA THR A 184 29.86 23.20 -6.15
C THR A 184 30.43 24.53 -5.64
N GLN A 185 29.58 25.50 -5.27
CA GLN A 185 30.03 26.74 -4.62
C GLN A 185 30.74 26.46 -3.28
N CYS A 186 30.23 25.54 -2.47
CA CYS A 186 30.87 25.14 -1.22
C CYS A 186 32.17 24.34 -1.43
N LEU A 187 32.26 23.50 -2.46
CA LEU A 187 33.49 22.82 -2.85
C LEU A 187 34.58 23.80 -3.32
N VAL A 188 34.22 24.81 -4.12
CA VAL A 188 35.15 25.89 -4.52
C VAL A 188 35.59 26.70 -3.31
N ARG A 189 34.67 27.11 -2.42
CA ARG A 189 35.05 27.78 -1.16
C ARG A 189 35.97 26.91 -0.29
N ARG A 190 35.73 25.59 -0.26
CA ARG A 190 36.57 24.65 0.48
C ARG A 190 37.98 24.58 -0.11
N SER A 191 38.12 24.43 -1.43
CA SER A 191 39.41 24.48 -2.12
C SER A 191 40.15 25.76 -1.77
N ASN A 192 39.52 26.93 -1.93
CA ASN A 192 40.15 28.21 -1.62
C ASN A 192 40.62 28.31 -0.14
N ILE A 193 39.89 27.72 0.80
CA ILE A 193 40.30 27.66 2.22
C ILE A 193 41.49 26.71 2.40
N ASP A 194 41.45 25.52 1.80
CA ASP A 194 42.55 24.55 1.86
C ASP A 194 43.83 25.12 1.19
N ASP A 195 43.68 25.89 0.10
CA ASP A 195 44.74 26.66 -0.56
C ASP A 195 45.30 27.76 0.38
N HIS A 196 44.44 28.54 1.03
CA HIS A 196 44.85 29.56 2.01
C HIS A 196 45.55 28.96 3.23
N ASP A 197 45.07 27.84 3.76
CA ASP A 197 45.71 27.10 4.85
C ASP A 197 47.09 26.58 4.41
N SER A 198 47.24 26.13 3.16
CA SER A 198 48.55 25.76 2.59
C SER A 198 49.53 26.94 2.54
N HIS A 199 49.06 28.14 2.18
CA HIS A 199 49.87 29.37 2.21
C HIS A 199 50.24 29.78 3.64
N VAL A 200 49.32 29.67 4.60
CA VAL A 200 49.61 29.92 6.03
C VAL A 200 50.62 28.91 6.55
N GLU A 201 50.54 27.63 6.16
CA GLU A 201 51.51 26.59 6.47
C GLU A 201 52.90 26.84 5.85
N LEU A 202 52.99 27.46 4.68
CA LEU A 202 54.26 27.90 4.10
C LEU A 202 54.86 29.09 4.88
N ILE A 203 54.05 30.11 5.19
CA ILE A 203 54.48 31.29 5.95
C ILE A 203 54.92 30.90 7.38
N LYS A 204 54.21 29.98 8.04
CA LYS A 204 54.63 29.41 9.34
C LYS A 204 56.03 28.78 9.25
N LYS A 205 56.31 28.01 8.20
CA LYS A 205 57.60 27.33 7.99
C LYS A 205 58.73 28.33 7.69
N GLU A 206 58.44 29.38 6.93
CA GLU A 206 59.36 30.51 6.73
C GLU A 206 59.66 31.23 8.07
N VAL A 207 58.63 31.51 8.88
CA VAL A 207 58.79 32.13 10.20
C VAL A 207 59.57 31.24 11.17
N THR A 208 59.38 29.91 11.18
CA THR A 208 60.19 29.02 12.02
C THR A 208 61.65 29.01 11.58
N ILE A 209 61.94 28.92 10.27
CA ILE A 209 63.32 28.96 9.75
C ILE A 209 63.99 30.31 10.05
N LEU A 210 63.26 31.43 9.94
CA LEU A 210 63.76 32.75 10.33
C LEU A 210 63.97 32.88 11.85
N SER A 211 63.14 32.22 12.67
CA SER A 211 63.29 32.19 14.13
C SER A 211 64.47 31.32 14.58
N GLU A 212 64.67 30.17 13.94
CA GLU A 212 65.86 29.31 14.12
C GLU A 212 67.12 30.09 13.73
N ARG A 213 67.13 30.73 12.56
CA ARG A 213 68.25 31.56 12.11
C ARG A 213 68.50 32.78 12.99
N LYS A 214 67.46 33.34 13.62
CA LYS A 214 67.59 34.38 14.65
C LYS A 214 68.28 33.84 15.90
N LEU A 215 67.85 32.67 16.39
CA LEU A 215 68.46 32.03 17.56
C LEU A 215 69.93 31.66 17.34
N GLU A 216 70.29 31.12 16.18
CA GLU A 216 71.70 30.87 15.80
C GLU A 216 72.56 32.15 15.86
N LEU A 217 72.00 33.30 15.43
CA LEU A 217 72.69 34.59 15.47
C LEU A 217 72.76 35.18 16.88
N GLU A 218 71.73 34.99 17.71
CA GLU A 218 71.72 35.41 19.11
C GLU A 218 72.71 34.59 19.97
N GLU A 219 72.76 33.27 19.76
CA GLU A 219 73.78 32.39 20.36
C GLU A 219 75.19 32.82 19.90
N ARG A 220 75.37 33.11 18.61
CA ARG A 220 76.67 33.55 18.10
C ARG A 220 77.10 34.93 18.65
N ILE A 221 76.16 35.83 18.90
CA ILE A 221 76.41 37.11 19.58
C ILE A 221 76.77 36.88 21.06
N TYR A 222 76.07 35.99 21.76
CA TYR A 222 76.34 35.64 23.15
C TYR A 222 77.76 35.08 23.33
N ASP A 223 78.20 34.15 22.46
CA ASP A 223 79.57 33.64 22.45
C ASP A 223 80.61 34.76 22.24
N LEU A 224 80.36 35.68 21.30
CA LEU A 224 81.26 36.81 21.05
C LEU A 224 81.30 37.81 22.23
N MET A 225 80.18 38.02 22.93
CA MET A 225 80.15 38.82 24.16
C MET A 225 80.93 38.15 25.30
N LYS A 226 80.77 36.84 25.46
CA LYS A 226 81.47 36.01 26.44
C LYS A 226 82.98 35.94 26.18
N ASP A 227 83.41 35.86 24.91
CA ASP A 227 84.82 35.93 24.54
C ASP A 227 85.40 37.34 24.71
N ARG A 228 84.64 38.40 24.41
CA ARG A 228 84.99 39.78 24.73
C ARG A 228 85.19 39.96 26.25
N GLU A 229 84.30 39.42 27.08
CA GLU A 229 84.38 39.52 28.55
C GLU A 229 85.59 38.78 29.12
N LYS A 230 85.95 37.60 28.58
CA LYS A 230 87.23 36.93 28.90
C LYS A 230 88.43 37.81 28.52
N LEU A 231 88.39 38.46 27.35
CA LEU A 231 89.47 39.34 26.89
C LEU A 231 89.59 40.60 27.75
N THR A 232 88.47 41.18 28.21
CA THR A 232 88.46 42.29 29.18
C THR A 232 89.05 41.83 30.52
N ALA A 233 88.60 40.71 31.09
CA ALA A 233 89.15 40.20 32.35
C ALA A 233 90.66 39.87 32.27
N ASN A 234 91.13 39.37 31.12
CA ASN A 234 92.56 39.15 30.87
C ASN A 234 93.34 40.48 30.73
N LEU A 235 92.72 41.50 30.14
CA LEU A 235 93.30 42.85 30.04
C LEU A 235 93.40 43.50 31.43
N ASP A 236 92.35 43.41 32.25
CA ASP A 236 92.32 43.96 33.60
C ASP A 236 93.34 43.26 34.52
N ALA A 237 93.41 41.92 34.50
CA ALA A 237 94.45 41.18 35.22
C ALA A 237 95.88 41.51 34.72
N SER A 238 96.04 41.90 33.44
CA SER A 238 97.31 42.41 32.92
C SER A 238 97.58 43.85 33.41
N ASN A 239 96.57 44.69 33.52
CA ASN A 239 96.66 46.06 34.04
C ASN A 239 97.03 46.06 35.53
N ASP A 240 96.41 45.19 36.34
CA ASP A 240 96.75 45.00 37.76
C ASP A 240 98.20 44.54 37.93
N LYS A 241 98.67 43.63 37.06
CA LYS A 241 100.07 43.19 37.04
C LYS A 241 101.02 44.32 36.65
N ILE A 242 100.64 45.18 35.72
CA ILE A 242 101.42 46.39 35.37
C ILE A 242 101.45 47.35 36.56
N ALA A 243 100.32 47.62 37.21
CA ALA A 243 100.23 48.49 38.38
C ALA A 243 101.05 47.96 39.59
N LEU A 244 101.09 46.64 39.80
CA LEU A 244 101.94 46.02 40.80
C LEU A 244 103.43 46.18 40.48
N LEU A 245 103.83 45.99 39.23
CA LEU A 245 105.21 46.20 38.77
C LEU A 245 105.62 47.68 38.83
N GLU A 246 104.71 48.61 38.52
CA GLU A 246 104.92 50.05 38.73
C GLU A 246 105.07 50.40 40.21
N LYS A 247 104.28 49.80 41.10
CA LYS A 247 104.43 49.99 42.56
C LYS A 247 105.79 49.48 43.03
N GLN A 248 106.18 48.27 42.61
CA GLN A 248 107.50 47.72 42.93
C GLN A 248 108.63 48.58 42.37
N GLY A 249 108.49 49.13 41.16
CA GLY A 249 109.44 50.08 40.58
C GLY A 249 109.57 51.38 41.40
N LYS A 250 108.44 51.97 41.80
CA LYS A 250 108.40 53.17 42.67
C LYS A 250 108.96 52.89 44.07
N GLU A 251 108.74 51.68 44.61
CA GLU A 251 109.29 51.23 45.89
C GLU A 251 110.80 51.02 45.81
N GLN A 252 111.31 50.37 44.76
CA GLN A 252 112.74 50.25 44.47
C GLN A 252 113.39 51.61 44.23
N GLU A 253 112.73 52.53 43.53
CA GLU A 253 113.21 53.91 43.37
C GLU A 253 113.29 54.63 44.72
N SER A 254 112.31 54.43 45.61
CA SER A 254 112.32 54.97 46.98
C SER A 254 113.44 54.37 47.84
N GLN A 255 113.67 53.06 47.75
CA GLN A 255 114.78 52.36 48.41
C GLN A 255 116.14 52.84 47.90
N LEU A 256 116.29 52.99 46.57
CA LEU A 256 117.49 53.59 45.97
C LEU A 256 117.69 55.03 46.48
N ARG A 257 116.66 55.87 46.49
CA ARG A 257 116.72 57.22 47.07
C ARG A 257 116.99 57.23 48.58
N SER A 258 116.66 56.18 49.33
CA SER A 258 117.06 56.03 50.74
C SER A 258 118.55 55.71 50.83
N THR A 259 119.01 54.65 50.17
CA THR A 259 120.43 54.25 50.16
C THR A 259 121.34 55.33 49.56
N GLU A 260 120.84 56.18 48.66
CA GLU A 260 121.54 57.36 48.14
C GLU A 260 121.68 58.46 49.21
N ARG A 261 120.62 58.77 49.97
CA ARG A 261 120.70 59.68 51.13
C ARG A 261 121.62 59.12 52.22
N GLU A 262 121.49 57.84 52.55
CA GLU A 262 122.35 57.15 53.53
C GLU A 262 123.82 57.18 53.06
N ALA A 263 124.08 57.02 51.76
CA ALA A 263 125.41 57.17 51.19
C ALA A 263 125.91 58.62 51.23
N ASP A 264 125.05 59.62 51.01
CA ASP A 264 125.43 61.04 51.15
C ASP A 264 125.63 61.47 52.61
N GLU A 265 124.86 60.94 53.56
CA GLU A 265 125.10 61.11 54.99
C GLU A 265 126.42 60.44 55.40
N LEU A 266 126.69 59.22 54.94
CA LEU A 266 127.97 58.54 55.17
C LEU A 266 129.15 59.24 54.48
N ARG A 267 128.95 59.87 53.31
CA ARG A 267 129.95 60.75 52.66
C ARG A 267 130.19 62.00 53.48
N ALA A 268 129.14 62.70 53.93
CA ALA A 268 129.23 63.90 54.75
C ALA A 268 129.91 63.62 56.10
N VAL A 269 129.54 62.51 56.77
CA VAL A 269 130.22 62.03 57.97
C VAL A 269 131.69 61.73 57.68
N ASN A 270 132.01 61.03 56.58
CA ASN A 270 133.41 60.81 56.18
C ASN A 270 134.18 62.12 55.91
N MET A 271 133.56 63.13 55.31
CA MET A 271 134.19 64.45 55.15
C MET A 271 134.47 65.09 56.51
N THR A 272 133.49 65.16 57.42
CA THR A 272 133.73 65.72 58.77
C THR A 272 134.74 64.92 59.59
N LEU A 273 134.88 63.62 59.36
CA LEU A 273 135.93 62.78 59.95
C LEU A 273 137.30 63.01 59.28
N SER A 274 137.34 63.21 57.97
CA SER A 274 138.56 63.54 57.21
C SER A 274 139.09 64.92 57.59
N ASP A 275 138.23 65.94 57.66
CA ASP A 275 138.55 67.29 58.13
C ASP A 275 139.13 67.26 59.56
N ARG A 276 138.51 66.45 60.44
CA ARG A 276 139.02 66.23 61.80
C ARG A 276 140.37 65.51 61.81
N LEU A 277 140.59 64.53 60.95
CA LEU A 277 141.86 63.81 60.85
C LEU A 277 142.98 64.68 60.27
N GLU A 278 142.70 65.53 59.29
CA GLU A 278 143.70 66.42 58.68
C GLU A 278 144.14 67.52 59.67
N VAL A 279 143.20 68.11 60.41
CA VAL A 279 143.49 69.08 61.48
C VAL A 279 144.27 68.43 62.64
N LEU A 280 143.98 67.17 62.98
CA LEU A 280 144.70 66.43 64.04
C LEU A 280 146.04 65.81 63.58
N SER A 281 146.38 65.86 62.28
CA SER A 281 147.66 65.33 61.78
C SER A 281 148.88 66.21 62.13
N ARG A 282 148.65 67.41 62.69
CA ARG A 282 149.72 68.27 63.25
C ARG A 282 149.50 68.50 64.75
N HIS A 283 150.31 67.79 65.53
CA HIS A 283 150.46 67.79 67.00
C HIS A 283 149.49 66.89 67.78
N SER A 284 150.00 66.45 68.95
CA SER A 284 149.36 65.68 70.01
C SER A 284 149.21 64.15 69.83
N SER A 285 149.71 63.47 70.85
CA SER A 285 149.27 62.17 71.39
C SER A 285 149.10 62.37 72.90
N PRO A 286 148.40 61.48 73.65
CA PRO A 286 147.65 60.30 73.25
C PRO A 286 146.15 60.39 73.65
N SER A 287 145.38 59.31 73.43
CA SER A 287 144.09 59.08 74.11
C SER A 287 143.95 57.61 74.53
N VAL A 288 143.15 57.34 75.57
CA VAL A 288 143.07 56.07 76.33
C VAL A 288 141.63 55.84 76.83
N GLY A 289 141.18 54.59 76.90
CA GLY A 289 139.82 54.18 77.35
C GLY A 289 139.00 53.62 76.19
N ASN A 290 138.53 52.36 76.14
CA ASN A 290 138.42 51.26 77.13
C ASN A 290 137.41 51.46 78.29
N THR A 291 136.12 51.22 78.02
CA THR A 291 135.14 50.42 78.81
C THR A 291 133.96 50.06 77.86
N SER A 292 133.26 48.92 77.86
CA SER A 292 133.06 47.75 78.75
C SER A 292 131.86 47.81 79.71
N LEU A 293 130.74 47.18 79.29
CA LEU A 293 129.72 46.43 80.07
C LEU A 293 129.01 47.15 81.25
N LEU A 294 127.68 47.14 81.38
CA LEU A 294 126.78 45.99 81.62
C LEU A 294 125.27 46.34 81.41
N ASN A 295 124.42 45.32 81.46
CA ASN A 295 122.97 45.17 81.83
C ASN A 295 122.18 46.38 82.43
N GLU A 296 120.83 46.42 82.48
CA GLU A 296 119.78 45.37 82.42
C GLU A 296 118.38 45.95 82.10
N MET A 297 117.43 45.13 81.59
CA MET A 297 115.94 45.33 81.54
C MET A 297 115.42 46.64 80.88
N GLU A 298 114.18 46.77 80.38
CA GLU A 298 112.88 46.20 80.74
C GLU A 298 111.93 46.10 79.51
N MET A 299 110.70 45.59 79.67
CA MET A 299 109.70 45.39 78.59
C MET A 299 108.47 46.28 78.80
N SER A 300 107.95 46.93 77.75
CA SER A 300 106.58 47.49 77.69
C SER A 300 106.16 47.88 76.26
N ASP A 301 104.86 47.74 75.96
CA ASP A 301 104.13 48.36 74.84
C ASP A 301 103.90 49.89 75.13
N ASP A 302 103.17 50.73 74.37
CA ASP A 302 102.00 50.52 73.51
C ASP A 302 101.69 51.78 72.62
N LYS A 303 100.76 51.62 71.65
CA LYS A 303 99.87 52.63 71.00
C LYS A 303 100.31 53.60 69.86
N GLU A 304 99.60 53.40 68.73
CA GLU A 304 98.64 54.31 68.05
C GLU A 304 98.92 54.98 66.66
N SER A 305 97.94 54.75 65.76
CA SER A 305 97.62 55.46 64.49
C SER A 305 98.54 55.21 63.27
N MET A 306 98.09 55.12 62.00
CA MET A 306 96.78 55.41 61.36
C MET A 306 96.39 54.42 60.21
N ASN A 307 95.08 54.26 60.00
CA ASN A 307 94.34 53.97 58.74
C ASN A 307 94.38 52.63 57.95
N MET A 308 93.22 51.94 58.01
CA MET A 308 92.30 51.55 56.90
C MET A 308 92.47 50.24 56.07
N SER A 309 91.57 49.29 56.40
CA SER A 309 90.53 48.67 55.51
C SER A 309 90.77 47.38 54.67
N GLN A 310 90.23 46.26 55.21
CA GLN A 310 89.29 45.26 54.60
C GLN A 310 89.65 44.51 53.29
N PRO A 311 88.92 43.43 52.85
CA PRO A 311 87.71 42.72 53.36
C PRO A 311 88.01 41.32 54.01
N ILE A 312 87.20 40.67 54.86
CA ILE A 312 85.84 40.03 54.72
C ILE A 312 85.86 38.78 53.78
N SER A 313 85.41 37.55 54.14
CA SER A 313 84.74 37.00 55.34
C SER A 313 84.80 35.45 55.46
N GLN A 314 84.63 34.86 56.67
CA GLN A 314 83.93 33.55 56.86
C GLN A 314 83.55 33.20 58.34
N ARG A 315 82.25 32.91 58.56
CA ARG A 315 81.58 31.99 59.53
C ARG A 315 81.91 31.92 61.06
N SER A 316 80.85 32.20 61.86
CA SER A 316 80.15 31.29 62.83
C SER A 316 80.45 31.23 64.36
N PHE A 317 79.41 31.57 65.14
CA PHE A 317 78.82 30.88 66.35
C PHE A 317 79.39 31.01 67.80
N GLN A 318 78.47 30.78 68.78
CA GLN A 318 78.57 30.61 70.26
C GLN A 318 78.68 31.87 71.18
N ASP A 319 78.24 31.85 72.46
CA ASP A 319 76.87 31.70 73.09
C ASP A 319 76.95 31.96 74.65
N TYR A 320 75.81 32.16 75.35
CA TYR A 320 75.57 32.14 76.84
C TYR A 320 76.16 33.30 77.72
N SER A 321 75.69 33.75 78.91
CA SER A 321 74.50 33.67 79.84
C SER A 321 75.04 33.95 81.29
N ASP A 322 74.36 34.38 82.38
CA ASP A 322 73.06 35.05 82.68
C ASP A 322 73.32 36.21 83.71
N GLU A 323 72.80 36.51 84.94
CA GLU A 323 71.77 36.18 86.00
C GLU A 323 71.84 37.40 87.04
N ILE A 324 71.00 37.78 88.04
CA ILE A 324 69.61 37.55 88.56
C ILE A 324 69.25 38.62 89.69
N GLU A 325 67.95 38.93 89.96
CA GLU A 325 67.29 39.58 91.18
C GLU A 325 67.81 40.93 91.80
N GLU A 326 67.07 41.97 92.30
CA GLU A 326 65.78 42.26 93.04
C GLU A 326 65.92 42.42 94.59
N ASP A 327 65.29 43.34 95.38
CA ASP A 327 64.61 44.67 95.21
C ASP A 327 64.36 45.36 96.62
N VAL A 328 63.28 46.17 96.85
CA VAL A 328 62.53 46.51 98.12
C VAL A 328 62.69 47.90 98.85
N GLU A 329 61.61 48.75 98.79
CA GLU A 329 60.92 49.64 99.80
C GLU A 329 61.67 50.62 100.80
N PHE A 330 61.17 51.75 101.40
CA PHE A 330 59.99 52.69 101.32
C PHE A 330 60.29 54.08 102.03
N GLU A 331 59.27 54.98 102.11
CA GLU A 331 59.08 56.23 102.94
C GLU A 331 59.35 57.66 102.32
N GLU A 332 58.75 58.72 102.91
CA GLU A 332 58.59 60.13 102.39
C GLU A 332 59.37 61.18 103.25
N ILE A 333 59.43 62.51 102.98
CA ILE A 333 58.44 63.50 103.46
C ILE A 333 58.64 64.96 102.90
N LYS A 334 57.54 65.61 102.46
CA LYS A 334 57.22 67.07 102.34
C LYS A 334 57.87 68.02 101.27
N SER A 335 57.01 68.39 100.32
CA SER A 335 56.43 69.76 100.11
C SER A 335 57.09 70.85 99.22
N VAL A 336 56.27 71.34 98.26
CA VAL A 336 56.26 72.62 97.47
C VAL A 336 57.49 73.03 96.60
N PRO A 337 57.32 73.84 95.52
CA PRO A 337 56.07 74.32 94.88
C PRO A 337 55.95 74.09 93.35
N PHE A 338 54.70 74.18 92.89
CA PHE A 338 54.19 74.53 91.55
C PHE A 338 55.21 75.11 90.53
N ASN A 339 55.40 74.48 89.35
CA ASN A 339 56.14 75.08 88.23
C ASN A 339 55.48 74.77 86.87
N ALA A 340 55.19 75.79 86.07
CA ALA A 340 54.30 75.70 84.89
C ALA A 340 54.96 75.25 83.58
N GLU A 341 56.17 74.68 83.64
CA GLU A 341 56.94 74.25 82.46
C GLU A 341 56.70 72.78 82.09
N GLU A 342 56.21 71.97 83.04
CA GLU A 342 56.02 70.52 82.87
C GLU A 342 54.78 70.20 82.00
N GLU A 343 53.65 70.88 82.23
CA GLU A 343 52.47 70.83 81.36
C GLU A 343 52.81 71.23 79.90
N VAL A 344 53.70 72.21 79.72
CA VAL A 344 54.14 72.70 78.41
C VAL A 344 55.05 71.69 77.69
N LEU A 345 55.73 70.81 78.43
CA LEU A 345 56.47 69.67 77.86
C LEU A 345 55.53 68.51 77.52
N GLN A 346 54.59 68.16 78.39
CA GLN A 346 53.57 67.13 78.12
C GLN A 346 52.75 67.47 76.86
N LEU A 347 52.21 68.69 76.76
CA LEU A 347 51.47 69.16 75.58
C LEU A 347 52.30 69.12 74.29
N LYS A 348 53.64 69.29 74.35
CA LYS A 348 54.51 69.16 73.16
C LYS A 348 54.71 67.71 72.74
N CYS A 349 54.71 66.77 73.67
CA CYS A 349 54.74 65.34 73.37
C CYS A 349 53.39 64.88 72.77
N GLU A 350 52.26 65.27 73.36
CA GLU A 350 50.92 64.97 72.80
C GLU A 350 50.74 65.53 71.38
N ILE A 351 51.23 66.75 71.11
CA ILE A 351 51.21 67.34 69.77
C ILE A 351 52.11 66.57 68.78
N LEU A 352 53.22 65.99 69.25
CA LEU A 352 54.07 65.10 68.44
C LEU A 352 53.36 63.80 68.07
N ASP A 353 52.73 63.15 69.06
CA ASP A 353 52.02 61.89 68.84
C ASP A 353 50.84 62.06 67.89
N VAL A 354 50.06 63.14 68.05
CA VAL A 354 48.98 63.51 67.12
C VAL A 354 49.53 63.85 65.73
N PHE A 355 50.66 64.56 65.62
CA PHE A 355 51.30 64.84 64.33
C PHE A 355 51.74 63.57 63.61
N ASN A 356 52.37 62.64 64.32
CA ASN A 356 52.83 61.35 63.79
C ASN A 356 51.63 60.48 63.39
N GLN A 357 50.59 60.36 64.21
CA GLN A 357 49.37 59.61 63.88
C GLN A 357 48.68 60.15 62.61
N ILE A 358 48.58 61.47 62.45
CA ILE A 358 48.01 62.08 61.24
C ILE A 358 48.88 61.77 60.01
N ARG A 359 50.22 61.80 60.15
CA ARG A 359 51.15 61.42 59.07
C ARG A 359 50.97 59.97 58.64
N THR A 360 50.91 59.01 59.58
CA THR A 360 50.68 57.60 59.25
C THR A 360 49.33 57.39 58.55
N MET A 361 48.28 58.09 58.96
CA MET A 361 46.98 58.03 58.28
C MET A 361 47.01 58.61 56.85
N ILE A 362 47.78 59.67 56.59
CA ILE A 362 48.01 60.20 55.24
C ILE A 362 48.75 59.18 54.37
N GLU A 363 49.75 58.50 54.92
CA GLU A 363 50.57 57.52 54.21
C GLU A 363 49.75 56.25 53.90
N MET A 364 48.91 55.77 54.83
CA MET A 364 47.90 54.71 54.58
C MET A 364 46.93 55.08 53.45
N VAL A 365 46.34 56.28 53.48
CA VAL A 365 45.40 56.77 52.45
C VAL A 365 46.08 56.90 51.07
N ARG A 366 47.38 57.19 51.03
CA ARG A 366 48.16 57.17 49.77
C ARG A 366 48.40 55.75 49.25
N HIS A 367 48.48 54.73 50.11
CA HIS A 367 48.60 53.34 49.67
C HIS A 367 47.33 52.79 49.02
N GLU A 368 46.15 53.04 49.60
CA GLU A 368 44.87 52.65 48.98
C GLU A 368 44.68 53.29 47.59
N ARG A 369 45.09 54.56 47.46
CA ARG A 369 45.03 55.32 46.18
C ARG A 369 45.84 54.69 45.04
N ASN A 370 46.87 53.89 45.34
CA ASN A 370 47.79 53.30 44.36
C ASN A 370 47.54 51.81 44.02
N GLY A 371 46.68 51.11 44.77
CA GLY A 371 46.09 49.83 44.32
C GLY A 371 47.05 48.66 44.04
N SER A 372 48.21 48.58 44.70
CA SER A 372 49.14 47.45 44.57
C SER A 372 49.69 46.99 45.93
N LEU A 373 49.54 45.70 46.24
CA LEU A 373 50.06 45.05 47.45
C LEU A 373 51.50 44.55 47.21
N THR A 374 52.49 45.43 47.33
CA THR A 374 53.92 45.07 47.16
C THR A 374 54.81 45.77 48.17
N SER A 375 55.50 44.96 48.99
CA SER A 375 56.65 45.29 49.85
C SER A 375 56.45 46.36 50.95
N LEU A 376 56.20 45.88 52.17
CA LEU A 376 56.22 46.63 53.44
C LEU A 376 57.67 46.93 53.90
N GLU A 377 58.52 47.46 53.02
CA GLU A 377 59.98 47.46 53.27
C GLU A 377 60.73 48.59 52.53
N THR A 378 60.50 49.85 52.92
CA THR A 378 61.44 51.00 52.78
C THR A 378 60.91 52.24 53.50
N LEU A 379 61.76 53.27 53.66
CA LEU A 379 61.48 54.54 54.37
C LEU A 379 61.23 54.32 55.89
N SER A 380 62.28 54.02 56.66
CA SER A 380 63.37 54.92 57.07
C SER A 380 62.89 56.08 57.93
N SER A 381 63.43 56.13 59.16
CA SER A 381 63.13 57.16 60.16
C SER A 381 63.50 58.56 59.67
N ASP A 382 62.68 59.53 60.07
CA ASP A 382 63.13 60.89 60.35
C ASP A 382 62.38 61.33 61.62
N GLU A 383 62.92 60.94 62.79
CA GLU A 383 62.33 61.23 64.11
C GLU A 383 62.35 62.75 64.38
N VAL A 384 61.20 63.38 64.10
CA VAL A 384 60.97 64.80 64.32
C VAL A 384 60.98 65.08 65.83
N THR A 385 62.15 65.42 66.36
CA THR A 385 62.31 65.77 67.78
C THR A 385 61.53 67.06 68.14
N THR A 386 61.21 67.24 69.42
CA THR A 386 60.41 68.35 69.99
C THR A 386 60.87 69.76 69.60
N GLN A 387 62.10 69.92 69.12
CA GLN A 387 62.69 71.19 68.69
C GLN A 387 62.44 71.52 67.21
N GLN A 388 61.94 70.57 66.41
CA GLN A 388 61.78 70.73 64.95
C GLN A 388 60.36 71.16 64.51
N ILE A 389 59.33 71.00 65.35
CA ILE A 389 57.97 71.47 65.03
C ILE A 389 57.93 73.00 65.00
N LYS A 390 58.03 73.57 63.80
CA LYS A 390 57.76 74.99 63.55
C LYS A 390 56.26 75.22 63.40
N VAL A 391 55.80 76.40 63.83
CA VAL A 391 54.41 76.83 63.70
C VAL A 391 53.99 76.76 62.22
N GLY A 392 52.97 75.96 61.92
CA GLY A 392 52.43 75.75 60.56
C GLY A 392 52.66 74.36 59.96
N VAL A 393 53.61 73.55 60.46
CA VAL A 393 53.88 72.22 59.87
C VAL A 393 52.68 71.26 60.06
N LEU A 394 52.09 71.22 61.26
CA LEU A 394 50.83 70.51 61.53
C LEU A 394 49.68 71.01 60.63
N THR A 395 49.65 72.31 60.31
CA THR A 395 48.65 72.93 59.42
C THR A 395 48.86 72.56 57.95
N GLN A 396 50.11 72.36 57.52
CA GLN A 396 50.43 71.84 56.18
C GLN A 396 49.99 70.38 56.07
N VAL A 397 50.33 69.54 57.05
CA VAL A 397 49.95 68.12 57.09
C VAL A 397 48.41 67.95 57.16
N LEU A 398 47.71 68.76 57.94
CA LEU A 398 46.23 68.81 57.92
C LEU A 398 45.65 69.26 56.57
N ASN A 399 46.31 70.18 55.86
CA ASN A 399 45.88 70.57 54.51
C ASN A 399 46.14 69.45 53.49
N GLU A 400 47.23 68.68 53.59
CA GLU A 400 47.46 67.50 52.75
C GLU A 400 46.42 66.40 53.01
N LEU A 401 46.10 66.10 54.27
CA LEU A 401 44.99 65.20 54.62
C LEU A 401 43.67 65.70 54.03
N ARG A 402 43.37 67.01 54.16
CA ARG A 402 42.14 67.61 53.63
C ARG A 402 42.06 67.53 52.10
N LEU A 403 43.19 67.72 51.41
CA LEU A 403 43.27 67.57 49.95
C LEU A 403 43.11 66.11 49.52
N LEU A 404 43.72 65.16 50.22
CA LEU A 404 43.57 63.72 49.95
C LEU A 404 42.13 63.23 50.17
N LEU A 405 41.48 63.64 51.26
CA LEU A 405 40.06 63.35 51.52
C LEU A 405 39.16 63.98 50.47
N HIS A 406 39.43 65.22 50.04
CA HIS A 406 38.67 65.87 48.99
C HIS A 406 38.87 65.22 47.61
N ASP A 407 40.08 64.71 47.31
CA ASP A 407 40.35 63.92 46.11
C ASP A 407 39.61 62.58 46.13
N LEU A 408 39.58 61.87 47.27
CA LEU A 408 38.85 60.61 47.42
C LEU A 408 37.34 60.82 47.26
N LEU A 409 36.73 61.73 48.01
CA LEU A 409 35.29 62.03 47.90
C LEU A 409 34.89 62.48 46.49
N ARG A 410 35.77 63.21 45.79
CA ARG A 410 35.55 63.60 44.39
C ARG A 410 35.71 62.44 43.41
N ARG A 411 36.58 61.48 43.70
CA ARG A 411 36.75 60.25 42.91
C ARG A 411 35.58 59.29 43.13
N GLU A 412 35.12 59.08 44.36
CA GLU A 412 33.91 58.30 44.66
C GLU A 412 32.67 58.90 43.97
N ALA A 413 32.49 60.22 44.02
CA ALA A 413 31.38 60.90 43.34
C ALA A 413 31.42 60.82 41.80
N HIS A 414 32.57 60.52 41.19
CA HIS A 414 32.70 60.31 39.74
C HIS A 414 32.67 58.82 39.36
N ASN A 415 33.47 57.97 40.01
CA ASN A 415 33.50 56.53 39.77
C ASN A 415 32.16 55.88 40.14
N GLY A 416 31.61 56.19 41.32
CA GLY A 416 30.35 55.61 41.79
C GLY A 416 29.18 55.90 40.84
N ASN A 417 29.13 57.09 40.23
CA ASN A 417 28.13 57.42 39.21
C ASN A 417 28.41 56.74 37.86
N SER A 418 29.66 56.57 37.45
CA SER A 418 29.99 55.90 36.17
C SER A 418 29.74 54.40 36.24
N GLU A 419 30.21 53.75 37.30
CA GLU A 419 30.13 52.30 37.48
C GLU A 419 28.68 51.85 37.75
N THR A 420 27.88 52.65 38.47
CA THR A 420 26.43 52.38 38.60
C THR A 420 25.67 52.58 37.28
N LEU A 421 25.97 53.62 36.49
CA LEU A 421 25.35 53.80 35.16
C LEU A 421 25.70 52.65 34.21
N ASP A 422 26.95 52.18 34.18
CA ASP A 422 27.34 51.03 33.36
C ASP A 422 26.66 49.73 33.82
N LEU A 423 26.49 49.53 35.14
CA LEU A 423 25.73 48.41 35.68
C LEU A 423 24.23 48.50 35.38
N GLU A 424 23.61 49.68 35.46
CA GLU A 424 22.22 49.89 35.05
C GLU A 424 22.02 49.65 33.54
N VAL A 425 22.95 50.10 32.71
CA VAL A 425 22.96 49.85 31.26
C VAL A 425 23.12 48.36 30.95
N GLN A 426 23.96 47.63 31.69
CA GLN A 426 24.08 46.16 31.56
C GLN A 426 22.80 45.45 32.04
N LEU A 427 22.20 45.90 33.15
CA LEU A 427 20.93 45.38 33.67
C LEU A 427 19.79 45.61 32.66
N HIS A 428 19.74 46.77 32.01
CA HIS A 428 18.75 47.06 30.97
C HIS A 428 18.96 46.21 29.71
N LYS A 429 20.20 46.07 29.23
CA LYS A 429 20.53 45.18 28.10
C LYS A 429 20.17 43.72 28.41
N SER A 430 20.40 43.27 29.65
CA SER A 430 20.02 41.93 30.12
C SER A 430 18.49 41.76 30.17
N LYS A 431 17.75 42.71 30.76
CA LYS A 431 16.27 42.73 30.76
C LYS A 431 15.71 42.71 29.35
N GLU A 432 16.20 43.55 28.44
CA GLU A 432 15.79 43.53 27.03
C GLU A 432 16.03 42.19 26.35
N HIS A 433 17.12 41.48 26.70
CA HIS A 433 17.43 40.17 26.15
C HIS A 433 16.49 39.10 26.71
N CYS A 434 16.20 39.12 28.02
CA CYS A 434 15.16 38.29 28.64
C CYS A 434 13.77 38.56 28.04
N ASP A 435 13.41 39.82 27.77
CA ASP A 435 12.15 40.17 27.13
C ASP A 435 12.09 39.68 25.68
N LYS A 436 13.21 39.75 24.93
CA LYS A 436 13.31 39.20 23.55
C LYS A 436 13.09 37.69 23.59
N LEU A 437 13.87 36.97 24.39
CA LEU A 437 13.70 35.53 24.61
C LEU A 437 12.27 35.16 25.06
N THR A 438 11.62 35.99 25.88
CA THR A 438 10.23 35.76 26.32
C THR A 438 9.23 35.91 25.17
N ARG A 439 9.39 36.91 24.30
CA ARG A 439 8.57 37.08 23.08
C ARG A 439 8.81 35.93 22.11
N ASP A 440 10.06 35.53 21.90
CA ASP A 440 10.43 34.43 21.01
C ASP A 440 9.83 33.10 21.51
N LEU A 441 9.84 32.87 22.83
CA LEU A 441 9.22 31.69 23.45
C LEU A 441 7.68 31.74 23.32
N GLN A 442 7.05 32.91 23.45
CA GLN A 442 5.61 33.08 23.18
C GLN A 442 5.26 32.80 21.71
N GLN A 443 6.02 33.34 20.75
CA GLN A 443 5.81 33.06 19.33
C GLN A 443 5.95 31.57 19.02
N ASN A 444 7.01 30.92 19.52
CA ASN A 444 7.20 29.47 19.39
C ASN A 444 6.04 28.66 20.03
N GLN A 445 5.45 29.12 21.14
CA GLN A 445 4.25 28.50 21.71
C GLN A 445 3.00 28.67 20.84
N GLU A 446 2.84 29.80 20.13
CA GLU A 446 1.75 29.96 19.18
C GLU A 446 1.93 29.11 17.92
N GLU A 447 3.15 29.02 17.39
CA GLU A 447 3.47 28.14 16.25
C GLU A 447 3.31 26.66 16.62
N LEU A 448 3.66 26.27 17.86
CA LEU A 448 3.36 24.95 18.39
C LEU A 448 1.85 24.69 18.51
N LYS A 449 1.04 25.67 18.89
CA LYS A 449 -0.44 25.53 18.91
C LYS A 449 -1.01 25.39 17.49
N ARG A 450 -0.59 26.24 16.55
CA ARG A 450 -1.01 26.18 15.13
C ARG A 450 -0.67 24.85 14.48
N THR A 451 0.51 24.30 14.78
CA THR A 451 0.91 22.97 14.29
C THR A 451 0.16 21.82 14.98
N GLN A 452 -0.12 21.91 16.28
CA GLN A 452 -1.00 20.95 16.97
C GLN A 452 -2.44 20.97 16.43
N GLU A 453 -2.96 22.13 16.06
CA GLU A 453 -4.27 22.28 15.41
C GLU A 453 -4.28 21.65 14.01
N LEU A 454 -3.26 21.93 13.19
CA LEU A 454 -3.10 21.31 11.88
C LEU A 454 -2.97 19.78 11.96
N VAL A 455 -2.23 19.25 12.95
CA VAL A 455 -2.13 17.80 13.19
C VAL A 455 -3.49 17.20 13.56
N ARG A 456 -4.28 17.88 14.41
CA ARG A 456 -5.64 17.46 14.78
C ARG A 456 -6.58 17.44 13.57
N ASP A 457 -6.52 18.45 12.71
CA ASP A 457 -7.29 18.53 11.47
C ASP A 457 -6.89 17.45 10.46
N LEU A 458 -5.60 17.11 10.38
CA LEU A 458 -5.09 16.02 9.53
C LEU A 458 -5.51 14.65 10.08
N GLN A 459 -5.53 14.45 11.41
CA GLN A 459 -6.08 13.26 12.05
C GLN A 459 -7.60 13.12 11.82
N GLY A 460 -8.34 14.23 11.87
CA GLY A 460 -9.77 14.26 11.51
C GLY A 460 -10.03 13.92 10.04
N LYS A 461 -9.19 14.42 9.13
CA LYS A 461 -9.24 14.06 7.70
C LYS A 461 -8.88 12.59 7.47
N LEU A 462 -7.83 12.09 8.14
CA LEU A 462 -7.38 10.70 8.05
C LEU A 462 -8.48 9.73 8.47
N THR A 463 -9.06 9.91 9.66
CA THR A 463 -10.16 9.07 10.17
C THR A 463 -11.40 9.09 9.27
N VAL A 464 -11.75 10.24 8.68
CA VAL A 464 -12.82 10.32 7.67
C VAL A 464 -12.45 9.58 6.38
N THR A 465 -11.18 9.57 5.94
CA THR A 465 -10.75 8.76 4.79
C THR A 465 -10.67 7.27 5.10
N GLU A 466 -10.30 6.88 6.32
CA GLU A 466 -10.29 5.48 6.77
C GLU A 466 -11.71 4.89 6.79
N VAL A 467 -12.68 5.62 7.33
CA VAL A 467 -14.11 5.21 7.29
C VAL A 467 -14.63 5.10 5.86
N LYS A 468 -14.28 6.05 4.98
CA LYS A 468 -14.67 5.99 3.55
C LYS A 468 -14.02 4.82 2.81
N LEU A 469 -12.76 4.49 3.12
CA LEU A 469 -12.09 3.31 2.58
C LEU A 469 -12.86 2.06 3.02
N TYR A 470 -13.15 1.93 4.31
CA TYR A 470 -13.87 0.79 4.87
C TYR A 470 -15.24 0.57 4.21
N THR A 471 -16.06 1.62 4.05
CA THR A 471 -17.36 1.50 3.37
C THR A 471 -17.23 1.06 1.91
N VAL A 472 -16.23 1.55 1.18
CA VAL A 472 -15.96 1.14 -0.21
C VAL A 472 -15.41 -0.29 -0.28
N GLU A 473 -14.68 -0.76 0.74
CA GLU A 473 -14.27 -2.16 0.83
C GLU A 473 -15.44 -3.10 1.16
N GLU A 474 -16.37 -2.68 2.02
CA GLU A 474 -17.62 -3.42 2.27
C GLU A 474 -18.48 -3.51 0.99
N GLU A 475 -18.67 -2.40 0.28
CA GLU A 475 -19.36 -2.36 -1.03
C GLU A 475 -18.67 -3.23 -2.08
N ARG A 476 -17.32 -3.25 -2.11
CA ARG A 476 -16.56 -4.14 -3.00
C ARG A 476 -16.81 -5.61 -2.66
N GLU A 477 -16.84 -5.97 -1.38
CA GLU A 477 -17.05 -7.36 -0.95
C GLU A 477 -18.51 -7.81 -1.00
N THR A 478 -19.51 -6.90 -0.98
CA THR A 478 -20.91 -7.25 -1.33
C THR A 478 -21.05 -7.47 -2.83
N LEU A 479 -20.64 -6.51 -3.67
CA LEU A 479 -20.68 -6.64 -5.14
C LEU A 479 -19.93 -7.88 -5.65
N LYS A 480 -18.85 -8.29 -4.98
CA LYS A 480 -18.08 -9.51 -5.27
C LYS A 480 -18.83 -10.80 -4.86
N LYS A 481 -19.62 -10.79 -3.79
CA LYS A 481 -20.54 -11.89 -3.43
C LYS A 481 -21.68 -11.99 -4.44
N ASP A 482 -22.24 -10.86 -4.87
CA ASP A 482 -23.31 -10.81 -5.87
C ASP A 482 -22.80 -11.25 -7.26
N LEU A 483 -21.55 -10.91 -7.61
CA LEU A 483 -20.90 -11.39 -8.84
C LEU A 483 -20.67 -12.91 -8.79
N ALA A 484 -20.29 -13.46 -7.63
CA ALA A 484 -20.17 -14.90 -7.45
C ALA A 484 -21.55 -15.60 -7.52
N GLY A 485 -22.57 -15.04 -6.86
CA GLY A 485 -23.95 -15.53 -6.91
C GLY A 485 -24.56 -15.50 -8.31
N THR A 486 -24.26 -14.45 -9.10
CA THR A 486 -24.70 -14.37 -10.49
C THR A 486 -23.89 -15.24 -11.45
N HIS A 487 -22.65 -15.63 -11.12
CA HIS A 487 -21.94 -16.69 -11.84
C HIS A 487 -22.59 -18.05 -11.58
N LEU A 488 -22.83 -18.40 -10.30
CA LEU A 488 -23.54 -19.61 -9.90
C LEU A 488 -24.92 -19.71 -10.56
N ALA A 489 -25.69 -18.62 -10.58
CA ALA A 489 -26.99 -18.58 -11.27
C ALA A 489 -26.87 -18.79 -12.79
N LYS A 490 -25.81 -18.28 -13.44
CA LYS A 490 -25.54 -18.54 -14.86
C LYS A 490 -25.16 -20.01 -15.11
N ASP A 491 -24.32 -20.60 -14.25
CA ASP A 491 -23.94 -22.01 -14.34
C ASP A 491 -25.16 -22.93 -14.17
N GLU A 492 -26.07 -22.61 -13.23
CA GLU A 492 -27.34 -23.33 -13.09
C GLU A 492 -28.25 -23.19 -14.31
N ILE A 493 -28.33 -22.01 -14.93
CA ILE A 493 -29.11 -21.77 -16.14
C ILE A 493 -28.52 -22.57 -17.31
N VAL A 494 -27.20 -22.58 -17.48
CA VAL A 494 -26.50 -23.40 -18.48
C VAL A 494 -26.74 -24.88 -18.23
N LYS A 495 -26.64 -25.34 -16.98
CA LYS A 495 -26.92 -26.73 -16.61
C LYS A 495 -28.36 -27.13 -16.92
N ARG A 496 -29.35 -26.31 -16.54
CA ARG A 496 -30.77 -26.53 -16.88
C ARG A 496 -31.00 -26.54 -18.40
N ALA A 497 -30.31 -25.69 -19.16
CA ALA A 497 -30.38 -25.70 -20.62
C ALA A 497 -29.79 -26.98 -21.24
N TRP A 498 -28.71 -27.53 -20.67
CA TRP A 498 -28.17 -28.85 -21.07
C TRP A 498 -29.14 -29.98 -20.73
N GLU A 499 -29.70 -30.00 -19.51
CA GLU A 499 -30.70 -31.00 -19.09
C GLU A 499 -31.95 -30.98 -19.99
N VAL A 500 -32.43 -29.80 -20.39
CA VAL A 500 -33.56 -29.64 -21.34
C VAL A 500 -33.18 -30.12 -22.75
N ARG A 501 -31.97 -29.76 -23.25
CA ARG A 501 -31.45 -30.25 -24.53
C ARG A 501 -31.38 -31.77 -24.55
N ASP A 502 -30.82 -32.37 -23.51
CA ASP A 502 -30.56 -33.82 -23.45
C ASP A 502 -31.86 -34.62 -23.27
N GLN A 503 -32.84 -34.08 -22.54
CA GLN A 503 -34.21 -34.60 -22.56
C GLN A 503 -34.86 -34.50 -23.94
N ALA A 504 -34.70 -33.40 -24.67
CA ALA A 504 -35.25 -33.23 -26.01
C ALA A 504 -34.63 -34.20 -27.03
N VAL A 505 -33.30 -34.40 -26.95
CA VAL A 505 -32.58 -35.42 -27.74
C VAL A 505 -33.04 -36.83 -27.36
N GLY A 506 -33.23 -37.14 -26.08
CA GLY A 506 -33.78 -38.42 -25.62
C GLY A 506 -35.18 -38.70 -26.18
N ARG A 507 -36.09 -37.72 -26.11
CA ARG A 507 -37.44 -37.80 -26.71
C ARG A 507 -37.36 -38.01 -28.22
N LYS A 508 -36.52 -37.25 -28.92
CA LYS A 508 -36.30 -37.39 -30.37
C LYS A 508 -35.84 -38.82 -30.73
N ASN A 509 -34.82 -39.33 -30.04
CA ASN A 509 -34.29 -40.67 -30.30
C ASN A 509 -35.33 -41.77 -30.05
N ASN A 510 -36.17 -41.63 -29.00
CA ASN A 510 -37.27 -42.55 -28.76
C ASN A 510 -38.30 -42.55 -29.90
N CYS A 511 -38.71 -41.37 -30.38
CA CYS A 511 -39.60 -41.27 -31.54
C CYS A 511 -38.97 -41.80 -32.84
N GLU A 512 -37.66 -41.65 -33.04
CA GLU A 512 -36.94 -42.27 -34.17
C GLU A 512 -36.92 -43.81 -34.06
N ILE A 513 -36.82 -44.37 -32.85
CA ILE A 513 -36.90 -45.82 -32.59
C ILE A 513 -38.34 -46.34 -32.83
N GLU A 514 -39.37 -45.60 -32.41
CA GLU A 514 -40.78 -45.96 -32.67
C GLU A 514 -41.13 -45.86 -34.16
N LEU A 515 -40.58 -44.86 -34.87
CA LEU A 515 -40.68 -44.74 -36.32
C LEU A 515 -39.95 -45.89 -37.04
N ALA A 516 -38.82 -46.36 -36.51
CA ALA A 516 -38.14 -47.54 -37.04
C ALA A 516 -38.94 -48.83 -36.82
N ARG A 517 -39.55 -49.01 -35.64
CA ARG A 517 -40.44 -50.16 -35.34
C ARG A 517 -41.66 -50.18 -36.27
N THR A 518 -42.42 -49.09 -36.33
CA THR A 518 -43.61 -49.00 -37.19
C THR A 518 -43.30 -49.19 -38.68
N ARG A 519 -42.10 -48.80 -39.16
CA ARG A 519 -41.63 -49.14 -40.51
C ARG A 519 -41.37 -50.64 -40.69
N ILE A 520 -40.77 -51.32 -39.70
CA ILE A 520 -40.58 -52.78 -39.70
C ILE A 520 -41.94 -53.48 -39.70
N ASP A 521 -42.88 -53.04 -38.85
CA ASP A 521 -44.24 -53.60 -38.76
C ASP A 521 -44.97 -53.49 -40.11
N VAL A 522 -44.89 -52.33 -40.79
CA VAL A 522 -45.47 -52.14 -42.13
C VAL A 522 -44.81 -53.04 -43.18
N VAL A 523 -43.48 -53.22 -43.14
CA VAL A 523 -42.77 -54.14 -44.05
C VAL A 523 -43.17 -55.60 -43.78
N GLN A 524 -43.32 -56.00 -42.53
CA GLN A 524 -43.77 -57.34 -42.14
C GLN A 524 -45.21 -57.62 -42.57
N ILE A 525 -46.13 -56.68 -42.34
CA ILE A 525 -47.53 -56.78 -42.78
C ILE A 525 -47.62 -56.84 -44.32
N ASN A 526 -46.77 -56.08 -45.03
CA ASN A 526 -46.70 -56.17 -46.49
C ASN A 526 -46.17 -57.53 -46.99
N SER A 527 -45.21 -58.16 -46.28
CA SER A 527 -44.78 -59.54 -46.60
C SER A 527 -45.94 -60.53 -46.42
N GLN A 528 -46.61 -60.48 -45.26
CA GLN A 528 -47.76 -61.34 -44.96
C GLN A 528 -48.90 -61.16 -45.98
N LEU A 529 -49.14 -59.92 -46.44
CA LEU A 529 -50.11 -59.63 -47.49
C LEU A 529 -49.70 -60.22 -48.84
N MET A 530 -48.41 -60.10 -49.22
CA MET A 530 -47.90 -60.71 -50.45
C MET A 530 -47.97 -62.24 -50.40
N GLU A 531 -47.65 -62.86 -49.27
CA GLU A 531 -47.78 -64.30 -49.03
C GLU A 531 -49.26 -64.76 -49.13
N ALA A 532 -50.19 -64.01 -48.54
CA ALA A 532 -51.62 -64.30 -48.63
C ALA A 532 -52.18 -64.10 -50.06
N ILE A 533 -51.69 -63.11 -50.81
CA ILE A 533 -52.03 -62.92 -52.23
C ILE A 533 -51.49 -64.09 -53.05
N GLN A 534 -50.24 -64.51 -52.83
CA GLN A 534 -49.61 -65.64 -53.52
C GLN A 534 -50.39 -66.94 -53.27
N GLN A 535 -50.71 -67.26 -52.02
CA GLN A 535 -51.54 -68.42 -51.66
C GLN A 535 -52.93 -68.37 -52.33
N LYS A 536 -53.55 -67.18 -52.40
CA LYS A 536 -54.84 -67.00 -53.10
C LYS A 536 -54.72 -67.21 -54.61
N VAL A 537 -53.63 -66.77 -55.24
CA VAL A 537 -53.35 -67.01 -56.66
C VAL A 537 -53.13 -68.49 -56.93
N GLU A 538 -52.37 -69.19 -56.08
CA GLU A 538 -52.13 -70.64 -56.18
C GLU A 538 -53.44 -71.43 -56.02
N LEU A 539 -54.30 -71.07 -55.06
CA LEU A 539 -55.63 -71.67 -54.90
C LEU A 539 -56.56 -71.38 -56.09
N SER A 540 -56.45 -70.21 -56.72
CA SER A 540 -57.18 -69.90 -57.96
C SER A 540 -56.70 -70.80 -59.11
N GLN A 541 -55.38 -70.90 -59.33
CA GLN A 541 -54.80 -71.75 -60.37
C GLN A 541 -55.15 -73.23 -60.17
N GLN A 542 -55.18 -73.71 -58.92
CA GLN A 542 -55.68 -75.04 -58.59
C GLN A 542 -57.16 -75.20 -58.95
N LEU A 543 -58.00 -74.21 -58.63
CA LEU A 543 -59.44 -74.24 -58.94
C LEU A 543 -59.68 -74.23 -60.46
N ASP A 544 -58.92 -73.43 -61.22
CA ASP A 544 -58.96 -73.37 -62.69
C ASP A 544 -58.53 -74.71 -63.31
N GLN A 545 -57.48 -75.36 -62.76
CA GLN A 545 -57.08 -76.71 -63.17
C GLN A 545 -58.17 -77.75 -62.87
N TRP A 546 -58.80 -77.71 -61.69
CA TRP A 546 -59.91 -78.60 -61.33
C TRP A 546 -61.14 -78.39 -62.23
N GLN A 547 -61.42 -77.16 -62.66
CA GLN A 547 -62.46 -76.88 -63.67
C GLN A 547 -62.11 -77.55 -65.02
N MET A 548 -60.87 -77.40 -65.48
CA MET A 548 -60.41 -77.99 -66.73
C MET A 548 -60.43 -79.53 -66.69
N ASP A 549 -59.98 -80.13 -65.59
CA ASP A 549 -60.02 -81.59 -65.39
C ASP A 549 -61.47 -82.11 -65.33
N MET A 550 -62.37 -81.39 -64.67
CA MET A 550 -63.80 -81.71 -64.64
C MET A 550 -64.43 -81.59 -66.04
N GLN A 551 -64.08 -80.55 -66.82
CA GLN A 551 -64.54 -80.41 -68.20
C GLN A 551 -64.04 -81.57 -69.07
N GLN A 552 -62.74 -81.92 -69.00
CA GLN A 552 -62.19 -83.08 -69.71
C GLN A 552 -62.88 -84.39 -69.30
N LEU A 553 -63.24 -84.55 -68.02
CA LEU A 553 -63.98 -85.71 -67.53
C LEU A 553 -65.42 -85.74 -68.06
N LEU A 554 -66.09 -84.60 -68.14
CA LEU A 554 -67.42 -84.47 -68.77
C LEU A 554 -67.38 -84.71 -70.27
N GLU A 555 -66.41 -84.16 -70.99
CA GLU A 555 -66.17 -84.43 -72.42
C GLU A 555 -65.86 -85.91 -72.65
N THR A 556 -65.00 -86.52 -71.83
CA THR A 556 -64.71 -87.96 -71.86
C THR A 556 -65.97 -88.79 -71.57
N GLN A 557 -66.83 -88.37 -70.64
CA GLN A 557 -68.12 -89.03 -70.41
C GLN A 557 -69.08 -88.86 -71.59
N MET A 558 -69.12 -87.70 -72.23
CA MET A 558 -69.95 -87.44 -73.41
C MET A 558 -69.47 -88.24 -74.62
N GLN A 559 -68.16 -88.28 -74.89
CA GLN A 559 -67.56 -89.15 -75.91
C GLN A 559 -67.82 -90.64 -75.60
N LYS A 560 -67.71 -91.07 -74.33
CA LYS A 560 -68.09 -92.43 -73.92
C LYS A 560 -69.59 -92.71 -74.09
N LYS A 561 -70.47 -91.74 -73.87
CA LYS A 561 -71.92 -91.87 -74.13
C LYS A 561 -72.22 -91.94 -75.63
N LEU A 562 -71.61 -91.06 -76.43
CA LEU A 562 -71.74 -91.03 -77.90
C LEU A 562 -71.22 -92.32 -78.53
N THR A 563 -70.01 -92.78 -78.19
CA THR A 563 -69.47 -94.05 -78.69
C THR A 563 -70.28 -95.27 -78.22
N ASN A 564 -70.84 -95.27 -77.00
CA ASN A 564 -71.79 -96.31 -76.58
C ASN A 564 -73.14 -96.22 -77.31
N LEU A 565 -73.61 -95.03 -77.68
CA LEU A 565 -74.82 -94.85 -78.48
C LEU A 565 -74.58 -95.30 -79.93
N GLU A 566 -73.47 -94.91 -80.55
CA GLU A 566 -73.03 -95.43 -81.85
C GLU A 566 -72.86 -96.95 -81.83
N TYR A 567 -72.28 -97.51 -80.76
CA TYR A 567 -72.12 -98.95 -80.63
C TYR A 567 -73.47 -99.65 -80.45
N ARG A 568 -74.41 -99.06 -79.70
CA ARG A 568 -75.80 -99.52 -79.62
C ARG A 568 -76.58 -99.34 -80.92
N GLU A 569 -76.27 -98.33 -81.73
CA GLU A 569 -76.82 -98.19 -83.09
C GLU A 569 -76.24 -99.19 -84.06
N LYS A 570 -74.92 -99.45 -84.00
CA LYS A 570 -74.25 -100.50 -84.77
C LYS A 570 -74.79 -101.88 -84.37
N GLN A 571 -75.07 -102.11 -83.08
CA GLN A 571 -75.78 -103.31 -82.60
C GLN A 571 -77.25 -103.35 -83.03
N LYS A 572 -78.00 -102.23 -83.02
CA LYS A 572 -79.36 -102.18 -83.57
C LYS A 572 -79.39 -102.51 -85.06
N LYS A 573 -78.54 -101.85 -85.85
CA LYS A 573 -78.41 -102.08 -87.30
C LYS A 573 -77.97 -103.52 -87.62
N ALA A 574 -77.21 -104.18 -86.74
CA ALA A 574 -76.87 -105.60 -86.83
C ALA A 574 -78.01 -106.55 -86.35
N ALA A 575 -78.88 -106.10 -85.44
CA ALA A 575 -80.04 -106.86 -84.96
C ALA A 575 -81.26 -106.74 -85.88
N GLU A 576 -81.42 -105.59 -86.54
CA GLU A 576 -82.42 -105.33 -87.59
C GLU A 576 -82.03 -106.04 -88.91
N SER A 577 -80.80 -106.56 -89.04
CA SER A 577 -80.33 -107.36 -90.17
C SER A 577 -80.17 -108.87 -89.88
N ALA A 578 -80.63 -109.39 -88.72
CA ALA A 578 -80.44 -110.80 -88.37
C ALA A 578 -81.61 -111.40 -87.57
N THR A 579 -82.24 -112.43 -88.15
CA THR A 579 -83.23 -113.29 -87.46
C THR A 579 -82.55 -114.25 -86.46
N PRO A 580 -83.29 -114.84 -85.49
CA PRO A 580 -82.76 -115.00 -84.15
C PRO A 580 -82.09 -116.35 -83.84
N THR A 581 -81.06 -116.33 -82.98
CA THR A 581 -80.58 -117.51 -82.24
C THR A 581 -80.18 -117.21 -80.79
N THR A 582 -80.97 -117.78 -79.87
CA THR A 582 -80.61 -118.43 -78.59
C THR A 582 -79.43 -117.99 -77.69
N ASN A 583 -79.73 -118.06 -76.37
CA ASN A 583 -78.88 -118.56 -75.26
C ASN A 583 -77.97 -117.62 -74.43
N LYS A 584 -78.37 -117.51 -73.15
CA LYS A 584 -77.57 -117.72 -71.92
C LYS A 584 -76.45 -116.74 -71.50
N ARG A 585 -76.84 -115.96 -70.48
CA ARG A 585 -76.30 -115.97 -69.09
C ARG A 585 -74.82 -115.58 -68.81
N ARG A 586 -74.70 -114.61 -67.89
CA ARG A 586 -73.70 -114.51 -66.79
C ARG A 586 -72.23 -114.27 -67.22
N SER A 587 -71.36 -113.66 -66.42
CA SER A 587 -71.49 -112.87 -65.18
C SER A 587 -70.31 -111.88 -65.15
N ARG A 588 -70.45 -110.59 -64.78
CA ARG A 588 -70.90 -110.00 -63.49
C ARG A 588 -69.85 -110.22 -62.38
N LEU A 589 -69.60 -109.17 -61.58
CA LEU A 589 -68.74 -109.10 -60.38
C LEU A 589 -67.24 -108.92 -60.74
N PHE A 590 -66.60 -107.79 -60.39
CA PHE A 590 -66.18 -107.28 -59.05
C PHE A 590 -64.84 -107.93 -58.62
N ASN A 591 -63.91 -107.27 -57.91
CA ASN A 591 -63.90 -105.97 -57.22
C ASN A 591 -62.49 -105.32 -57.42
N LEU A 592 -62.22 -104.02 -57.19
CA LEU A 592 -61.98 -103.36 -55.89
C LEU A 592 -61.09 -104.21 -54.93
N LEU A 593 -60.13 -103.68 -54.18
CA LEU A 593 -60.01 -102.33 -53.63
C LEU A 593 -58.54 -102.03 -53.25
N ASN A 594 -58.04 -100.84 -53.60
CA ASN A 594 -56.90 -100.12 -53.02
C ASN A 594 -56.79 -98.80 -53.83
N ARG A 595 -56.59 -97.62 -53.25
CA ARG A 595 -56.17 -97.29 -51.87
C ARG A 595 -56.90 -96.04 -51.37
#